data_AF-A0AAD6PH46-F1
#
_entry.id   AF-A0AAD6PH46-F1
#
_cell.length_a   1.000
_cell.length_b   1.000
_cell.length_c   1.000
_cell.angle_alpha   90.00
_cell.angle_beta   90.00
_cell.angle_gamma   90.00
#
_symmetry.space_group_name_H-M   'P 1'
#
loop_
_entity.id
_entity.type
_entity.pdbx_description
1 polymer ?
#
loop_
_entity_poly.entity_id
_entity_poly.type
_entity_poly.pdbx_seq_one_letter_code
_entity_poly.pdbx_strand_id
1 'polypeptide(L)'
;MALWSILHSNENVVVALKRSSRLLSADLNVYQPNIDLLRKEGVPVDMVAKLIILNAGTILSKRDRMVATINAIKNLGLEPDNKNVCTRSYREVTNDRNNLE
;
A
#
# COMPACT_ATOMS: atom_id res chain seq x y z
N MET A 1 -4.92 13.90 -10.88
CA MET A 1 -3.50 13.97 -11.31
C MET A 1 -2.52 13.19 -10.40
N ALA A 2 -2.90 12.68 -9.22
CA ALA A 2 -1.91 12.12 -8.29
C ALA A 2 -1.62 10.60 -8.42
N LEU A 3 -2.44 9.82 -9.11
CA LEU A 3 -2.12 8.39 -9.36
C LEU A 3 -0.96 8.26 -10.37
N TRP A 4 -0.96 9.09 -11.41
CA TRP A 4 0.08 9.10 -12.43
C TRP A 4 1.45 9.51 -11.87
N SER A 5 1.50 10.45 -10.90
CA SER A 5 2.76 10.88 -10.27
C SER A 5 3.45 9.81 -9.43
N ILE A 6 2.80 8.66 -9.19
CA ILE A 6 3.40 7.51 -8.49
C ILE A 6 3.69 6.39 -9.48
N LEU A 7 2.77 6.16 -10.42
CA LEU A 7 2.84 5.03 -11.35
C LEU A 7 3.69 5.29 -12.61
N HIS A 8 3.94 6.56 -12.94
CA HIS A 8 4.81 7.06 -14.02
C HIS A 8 4.60 6.44 -15.42
N SER A 9 3.48 5.75 -15.65
CA SER A 9 3.14 5.11 -16.94
C SER A 9 1.62 4.98 -17.06
N ASN A 10 1.11 5.25 -18.26
CA ASN A 10 -0.31 5.10 -18.56
C ASN A 10 -0.72 3.63 -18.50
N GLU A 11 0.15 2.72 -18.94
CA GLU A 11 -0.04 1.27 -18.85
C GLU A 11 -0.21 0.85 -17.39
N ASN A 12 0.68 1.31 -16.51
CA ASN A 12 0.58 1.03 -15.07
C ASN A 12 -0.70 1.59 -14.45
N VAL A 13 -1.11 2.80 -14.84
CA VAL A 13 -2.39 3.38 -14.42
C VAL A 13 -3.54 2.50 -14.87
N VAL A 14 -3.60 2.10 -16.14
CA VAL A 14 -4.64 1.21 -16.66
C VAL A 14 -4.66 -0.13 -15.93
N VAL A 15 -3.50 -0.74 -15.68
CA VAL A 15 -3.39 -2.01 -14.94
C VAL A 15 -3.89 -1.86 -13.50
N ALA A 16 -3.50 -0.80 -12.80
CA ALA A 16 -3.94 -0.54 -11.42
C ALA A 16 -5.46 -0.33 -11.36
N LEU A 17 -6.02 0.47 -12.27
CA LEU A 17 -7.45 0.72 -12.35
C LEU A 17 -8.26 -0.53 -12.70
N LYS A 18 -7.76 -1.38 -13.61
CA LYS A 18 -8.37 -2.68 -13.93
C LYS A 18 -8.38 -3.62 -12.72
N ARG A 19 -7.32 -3.61 -11.90
CA ARG A 19 -7.21 -4.46 -10.70
C ARG A 19 -8.03 -3.93 -9.53
N SER A 20 -8.19 -2.62 -9.43
CA SER A 20 -8.98 -2.00 -8.37
C SER A 20 -9.70 -0.75 -8.86
N SER A 21 -10.97 -0.94 -9.23
CA SER A 21 -11.87 0.16 -9.59
C SER A 21 -12.05 1.18 -8.46
N ARG A 22 -11.79 0.77 -7.20
CA ARG A 22 -11.79 1.64 -6.02
C ARG A 22 -10.82 2.82 -6.12
N LEU A 23 -9.77 2.73 -6.94
CA LEU A 23 -8.85 3.84 -7.19
C LEU A 23 -9.51 5.01 -7.94
N LEU A 24 -10.61 4.78 -8.68
CA LEU A 24 -11.36 5.83 -9.37
C LEU A 24 -12.22 6.67 -8.42
N SER A 25 -12.73 6.05 -7.36
CA SER A 25 -13.61 6.67 -6.37
C SER A 25 -12.91 7.05 -5.07
N ALA A 26 -11.63 6.71 -4.93
CA ALA A 26 -10.85 7.04 -3.75
C ALA A 26 -10.50 8.52 -3.71
N ASP A 27 -10.80 9.17 -2.58
CA ASP A 27 -10.34 10.52 -2.30
C ASP A 27 -8.83 10.51 -2.05
N LEU A 28 -8.12 11.34 -2.82
CA LEU A 28 -6.68 11.57 -2.71
C LEU A 28 -6.25 11.91 -1.29
N ASN A 29 -7.03 12.71 -0.58
CA ASN A 29 -6.74 13.13 0.79
C ASN A 29 -6.75 11.96 1.78
N VAL A 30 -7.42 10.85 1.44
CA VAL A 30 -7.52 9.67 2.29
C VAL A 30 -6.28 8.78 2.19
N TYR A 31 -5.68 8.65 1.01
CA TYR A 31 -4.59 7.69 0.78
C TYR A 31 -3.21 8.33 0.57
N GLN A 32 -3.13 9.62 0.25
CA GLN A 32 -1.85 10.35 0.23
C GLN A 32 -1.08 10.25 1.56
N PRO A 33 -1.71 10.36 2.74
CA PRO A 33 -1.02 10.19 4.02
C PRO A 33 -0.40 8.80 4.23
N ASN A 34 -0.95 7.76 3.58
CA ASN A 34 -0.39 6.41 3.62
C ASN A 34 0.83 6.28 2.73
N ILE A 35 0.82 6.90 1.55
CA ILE A 35 2.00 6.98 0.67
C ILE A 35 3.12 7.74 1.36
N ASP A 36 2.79 8.87 1.99
CA ASP A 36 3.77 9.69 2.70
C ASP A 36 4.34 8.96 3.92
N LEU A 37 3.52 8.16 4.63
CA LEU A 37 4.03 7.28 5.68
C LEU A 37 5.03 6.28 5.13
N LEU A 38 4.68 5.55 4.08
CA LEU A 38 5.57 4.53 3.51
C LEU A 38 6.90 5.16 3.08
N ARG A 39 6.87 6.33 2.44
CA ARG A 39 8.09 7.07 2.09
C ARG A 39 8.90 7.50 3.32
N LYS A 40 8.24 7.98 4.38
CA LYS A 40 8.90 8.34 5.65
C LYS A 40 9.58 7.13 6.29
N GLU A 41 8.99 5.96 6.13
CA GLU A 41 9.51 4.67 6.61
C GLU A 41 10.56 4.05 5.68
N GLY A 42 11.03 4.79 4.67
CA GLY A 42 12.11 4.36 3.78
C GLY A 42 11.65 3.52 2.59
N VAL A 43 10.35 3.28 2.41
CA VAL A 43 9.83 2.49 1.29
C VAL A 43 10.08 3.24 -0.03
N PRO A 44 10.80 2.63 -0.99
CA PRO A 44 11.07 3.24 -2.28
C PRO A 44 9.79 3.52 -3.10
N VAL A 45 9.79 4.59 -3.90
CA VAL A 45 8.62 5.00 -4.69
C VAL A 45 8.19 3.92 -5.70
N ASP A 46 9.14 3.18 -6.28
CA ASP A 46 8.86 2.06 -7.19
C ASP A 46 8.18 0.89 -6.47
N MET A 47 8.51 0.67 -5.19
CA MET A 47 7.84 -0.34 -4.36
C MET A 47 6.42 0.10 -3.97
N VAL A 48 6.22 1.39 -3.68
CA VAL A 48 4.87 1.96 -3.48
C VAL A 48 4.03 1.82 -4.75
N ALA A 49 4.60 2.10 -5.92
CA ALA A 49 3.91 1.91 -7.20
C ALA A 49 3.51 0.44 -7.42
N LYS A 50 4.42 -0.50 -7.16
CA LYS A 50 4.12 -1.94 -7.21
C LYS A 50 3.01 -2.34 -6.23
N LEU A 51 3.01 -1.80 -5.01
CA LEU A 51 1.95 -2.03 -4.02
C LEU A 51 0.60 -1.53 -4.52
N ILE A 52 0.51 -0.34 -5.13
CA ILE A 52 -0.73 0.18 -5.71
C ILE A 52 -1.24 -0.73 -6.84
N ILE A 53 -0.34 -1.13 -7.75
CA ILE A 53 -0.69 -1.99 -8.89
C ILE A 53 -1.17 -3.36 -8.41
N LEU A 54 -0.46 -3.99 -7.49
CA LEU A 54 -0.74 -5.37 -7.04
C LEU A 54 -1.87 -5.44 -6.01
N ASN A 55 -1.95 -4.45 -5.12
CA ASN A 55 -2.90 -4.41 -4.02
C ASN A 55 -3.20 -2.97 -3.56
N ALA A 56 -3.95 -2.23 -4.37
CA ALA A 56 -4.43 -0.88 -4.05
C ALA A 56 -5.12 -0.79 -2.68
N GLY A 57 -5.76 -1.87 -2.19
CA GLY A 57 -6.43 -1.91 -0.90
C GLY A 57 -5.52 -1.59 0.29
N THR A 58 -4.22 -1.86 0.18
CA THR A 58 -3.24 -1.50 1.21
C THR A 58 -3.13 0.01 1.35
N ILE A 59 -2.97 0.73 0.23
CA ILE A 59 -2.85 2.19 0.22
C ILE A 59 -4.18 2.88 0.54
N LEU A 60 -5.30 2.27 0.14
CA LEU A 60 -6.65 2.75 0.43
C LEU A 60 -7.17 2.41 1.84
N SER A 61 -6.38 1.74 2.67
CA SER A 61 -6.78 1.40 4.03
C SER A 61 -6.83 2.63 4.94
N LYS A 62 -7.65 2.57 6.00
CA LYS A 62 -7.67 3.61 7.05
C LYS A 62 -6.26 3.83 7.60
N ARG A 63 -5.94 5.08 7.92
CA ARG A 63 -4.63 5.51 8.41
C ARG A 63 -4.13 4.67 9.58
N ASP A 64 -4.97 4.48 10.59
CA ASP A 64 -4.62 3.72 11.81
C ASP A 64 -4.26 2.27 11.50
N ARG A 65 -4.95 1.66 10.52
CA ARG A 65 -4.64 0.32 10.06
C ARG A 65 -3.25 0.26 9.43
N MET A 66 -2.91 1.24 8.59
CA MET A 66 -1.59 1.30 7.97
C MET A 66 -0.48 1.46 9.03
N VAL A 67 -0.67 2.37 9.99
CA VAL A 67 0.28 2.57 11.10
C VAL A 67 0.46 1.27 11.90
N ALA A 68 -0.65 0.60 12.25
CA ALA A 68 -0.60 -0.66 12.97
C ALA A 68 0.12 -1.76 12.17
N THR A 69 -0.05 -1.81 10.85
CA THR A 69 0.65 -2.76 9.99
C THR A 69 2.15 -2.48 9.95
N ILE A 70 2.58 -1.23 9.81
CA ILE A 70 4.02 -0.90 9.82
C ILE A 70 4.65 -1.22 11.17
N ASN A 71 3.97 -0.89 12.28
CA ASN A 71 4.46 -1.23 13.61
C ASN A 71 4.56 -2.75 13.80
N ALA A 72 3.60 -3.52 13.30
CA ALA A 72 3.66 -4.98 13.33
C ALA A 72 4.85 -5.52 12.54
N ILE A 73 5.12 -4.99 11.34
CA ILE A 73 6.28 -5.37 10.50
C ILE A 73 7.58 -5.11 11.26
N LYS A 74 7.74 -3.93 11.86
CA LYS A 74 8.92 -3.58 12.67
C LYS A 74 9.07 -4.48 13.90
N ASN A 75 7.98 -4.79 14.60
CA ASN A 75 7.99 -5.69 15.75
C ASN A 75 8.42 -7.12 15.39
N LEU A 76 8.22 -7.53 14.14
CA LEU A 76 8.70 -8.82 13.61
C LEU A 76 10.19 -8.77 13.20
N GLY A 77 10.89 -7.66 13.42
CA GLY A 77 12.28 -7.47 13.01
C GLY A 77 12.44 -7.28 11.50
N LEU A 78 11.37 -6.92 10.80
CA LEU A 78 11.40 -6.64 9.36
C LEU A 78 11.47 -5.14 9.13
N GLU A 79 12.33 -4.72 8.22
CA GLU A 79 12.40 -3.33 7.78
C GLU A 79 11.47 -3.07 6.59
N PRO A 80 10.68 -1.97 6.60
CA PRO A 80 9.78 -1.62 5.50
C PRO A 80 10.49 -1.34 4.17
N ASP A 81 11.76 -0.92 4.23
CA ASP A 81 12.61 -0.61 3.08
C ASP A 81 13.17 -1.86 2.38
N ASN A 82 13.01 -3.02 3.00
CA ASN A 82 13.57 -4.26 2.50
C ASN A 82 12.85 -4.61 1.19
N LYS A 83 13.60 -4.54 0.09
CA LYS A 83 13.19 -4.90 -1.28
C LYS A 83 12.57 -6.30 -1.38
N ASN A 84 12.70 -7.10 -0.32
CA ASN A 84 12.21 -8.47 -0.19
C ASN A 84 10.91 -8.61 0.63
N VAL A 85 10.27 -7.53 1.12
CA VAL A 85 8.91 -7.65 1.70
C VAL A 85 7.93 -7.95 0.57
N CYS A 86 7.80 -9.25 0.32
CA CYS A 86 6.90 -9.84 -0.65
C CYS A 86 5.47 -9.44 -0.28
N THR A 87 4.69 -8.96 -1.25
CA THR A 87 3.30 -8.51 -1.07
C THR A 87 2.33 -9.54 -0.47
N ARG A 88 2.81 -10.76 -0.21
CA ARG A 88 2.11 -11.87 0.45
C ARG A 88 1.98 -11.66 1.96
N SER A 89 3.00 -11.11 2.62
CA SER A 89 3.03 -10.88 4.08
C SER A 89 1.93 -9.92 4.54
N TYR A 90 1.61 -8.91 3.73
CA TYR A 90 0.54 -7.95 4.02
C TYR A 90 -0.85 -8.61 4.01
N ARG A 91 -1.05 -9.68 3.21
CA ARG A 91 -2.34 -10.38 3.15
C ARG A 91 -2.54 -11.26 4.38
N GLU A 92 -1.48 -11.96 4.82
CA GLU A 92 -1.50 -12.83 6.01
C GLU A 92 -1.79 -12.03 7.28
N VAL A 93 -1.08 -10.92 7.51
CA VAL A 93 -1.33 -10.04 8.68
C VAL A 93 -2.74 -9.44 8.70
N THR A 94 -3.36 -9.24 7.52
CA THR A 94 -4.73 -8.73 7.43
C THR A 94 -5.82 -9.79 7.53
N ASN A 95 -5.49 -11.07 7.30
CA ASN A 95 -6.46 -12.16 7.27
C ASN A 95 -6.61 -12.86 8.62
N ASP A 96 -5.57 -12.85 9.46
CA ASP A 96 -5.63 -13.39 10.83
C ASP A 96 -6.62 -12.65 11.76
N ARG A 97 -6.91 -11.37 11.50
CA ARG A 97 -7.84 -10.59 12.34
C ARG A 97 -9.32 -10.72 11.97
N ASN A 98 -9.67 -11.27 10.81
CA ASN A 98 -11.07 -11.46 10.41
C ASN A 98 -11.64 -12.82 10.85
N ASN A 99 -10.92 -13.56 11.70
CA ASN A 99 -11.31 -14.90 12.17
C ASN A 99 -11.45 -14.96 13.71
N LEU A 100 -11.52 -13.79 14.37
CA LEU A 100 -11.72 -13.64 15.82
C LEU A 100 -12.86 -12.65 16.16
N GLU A 101 -13.70 -12.30 15.18
CA GLU A 101 -15.00 -11.62 15.40
C GLU A 101 -16.15 -12.50 14.88
#